data_AF-A0A2M7R414-F1
#
_entry.id   AF-A0A2M7R414-F1
#
_cell.length_a   1.000
_cell.length_b   1.000
_cell.length_c   1.000
_cell.angle_alpha   90.00
_cell.angle_beta   90.00
_cell.angle_gamma   90.00
#
_symmetry.space_group_name_H-M   'P 1'
#
loop_
_entity.id
_entity.type
_entity.pdbx_description
1 polymer ?
#
loop_
_entity_poly.entity_id
_entity_poly.type
_entity_poly.pdbx_seq_one_letter_code
_entity_poly.pdbx_strand_id
1 'polypeptide(L)' 'MMKVADLTKEEFRMLIGEVIEEKLRELLDPDFGLELREDFIVKLESSIASKERIPFEDVKKRLGLS' A
#
# COMPACT_ATOMS: atom_id res chain seq x y z
N MET A 1 -32.66 0.85 -2.52
CA MET A 1 -31.34 1.42 -2.86
C MET A 1 -31.33 2.84 -2.35
N MET A 2 -30.38 3.20 -1.49
CA MET A 2 -30.29 4.54 -0.92
C MET A 2 -29.72 5.50 -1.96
N LYS A 3 -30.34 6.67 -2.14
CA LYS A 3 -29.83 7.72 -3.03
C LYS A 3 -29.03 8.72 -2.23
N VAL A 4 -28.12 9.44 -2.89
CA VAL A 4 -27.35 10.53 -2.26
C VAL A 4 -28.26 11.60 -1.66
N ALA A 5 -29.42 11.85 -2.27
CA ALA A 5 -30.41 12.79 -1.78
C ALA A 5 -31.06 12.38 -0.45
N ASP A 6 -30.93 11.11 -0.05
CA ASP A 6 -31.48 10.58 1.18
C ASP A 6 -30.53 10.76 2.38
N LEU A 7 -29.28 11.19 2.13
CA LEU A 7 -28.27 11.41 3.18
C LEU A 7 -28.57 12.66 4.00
N THR A 8 -28.36 12.56 5.30
CA THR A 8 -28.20 13.74 6.14
C THR A 8 -26.90 14.49 5.76
N LYS A 9 -26.82 15.76 6.16
CA LYS A 9 -25.61 16.56 5.95
C LYS A 9 -24.36 15.95 6.60
N GLU A 10 -24.53 15.27 7.72
CA GLU A 10 -23.42 14.66 8.44
C GLU A 10 -22.91 13.41 7.72
N GLU A 11 -23.83 12.54 7.29
CA GLU A 11 -23.49 11.37 6.49
C GLU A 11 -22.84 11.77 5.15
N PHE A 12 -23.35 12.84 4.52
CA PHE A 12 -22.73 13.36 3.31
C PHE A 12 -21.33 13.93 3.56
N ARG A 13 -21.11 14.64 4.68
CA ARG A 13 -19.78 15.13 5.05
C ARG A 13 -18.79 13.99 5.29
N MET A 14 -19.21 12.94 5.99
CA MET A 14 -18.37 11.76 6.22
C MET A 14 -18.00 11.08 4.90
N LEU A 15 -18.98 10.84 4.02
CA LEU A 15 -18.74 10.22 2.72
C LEU A 15 -17.72 11.02 1.88
N ILE A 16 -17.86 12.35 1.83
CA ILE A 16 -16.92 13.20 1.11
C ILE A 16 -15.54 13.19 1.78
N GLY A 17 -15.48 13.16 3.11
CA GLY A 17 -14.24 13.05 3.87
C GLY A 17 -13.45 11.79 3.50
N GLU A 18 -14.11 10.63 3.48
CA GLU A 18 -13.51 9.35 3.10
C GLU A 18 -12.92 9.40 1.68
N VAL A 19 -13.67 9.93 0.71
CA VAL A 19 -13.19 10.06 -0.68
C VAL A 19 -11.97 10.98 -0.77
N ILE A 20 -11.96 12.09 -0.02
CA ILE A 20 -10.81 13.01 -0.01
C ILE A 20 -9.58 12.33 0.61
N GLU A 21 -9.74 11.61 1.72
CA GLU A 21 -8.65 10.87 2.34
C GLU A 21 -8.05 9.81 1.41
N GLU A 22 -8.90 9.08 0.68
CA GLU A 22 -8.46 8.14 -0.35
C GLU A 22 -7.64 8.84 -1.44
N LYS A 23 -8.11 9.98 -1.95
CA LYS A 23 -7.38 10.76 -2.96
C LYS A 23 -6.07 11.36 -2.46
N LEU A 24 -6.01 11.79 -1.20
CA LEU A 24 -4.75 12.23 -0.60
C LEU A 24 -3.77 11.07 -0.47
N ARG A 25 -4.25 9.86 -0.17
CA ARG A 25 -3.42 8.66 -0.10
C ARG A 25 -2.87 8.28 -1.46
N GLU A 26 -3.68 8.29 -2.52
CA GLU A 26 -3.23 8.08 -3.91
C GLU A 26 -2.14 9.07 -4.34
N LEU A 27 -2.14 10.31 -3.81
CA LEU A 27 -1.12 11.30 -4.13
C LEU A 27 0.22 11.05 -3.42
N LEU A 28 0.18 10.53 -2.20
CA LEU A 28 1.36 10.29 -1.37
C LEU A 28 2.00 8.93 -1.61
N ASP A 29 1.17 7.95 -1.95
CA ASP A 29 1.55 6.56 -2.11
C ASP A 29 1.36 6.14 -3.58
N PRO A 30 2.44 6.18 -4.38
CA PRO A 30 2.38 6.00 -5.83
C PRO A 30 2.00 4.57 -6.25
N ASP A 31 2.01 3.60 -5.34
CA ASP A 31 1.56 2.23 -5.58
C ASP A 31 0.28 1.85 -4.82
N PHE A 32 -0.39 2.83 -4.20
CA PHE A 32 -1.66 2.60 -3.51
C PHE A 32 -2.72 1.98 -4.41
N GLY A 33 -3.29 0.88 -3.96
CA GLY A 33 -4.33 0.14 -4.69
C GLY A 33 -3.81 -0.71 -5.85
N LEU A 34 -2.49 -0.75 -6.09
CA LEU A 34 -1.90 -1.64 -7.09
C LEU A 34 -1.70 -3.06 -6.53
N GLU A 35 -1.86 -4.05 -7.41
CA GLU A 35 -1.51 -5.44 -7.10
C GLU A 35 -0.01 -5.68 -7.33
N LEU A 36 0.54 -6.67 -6.63
CA LEU A 36 1.90 -7.14 -6.89
C LEU A 36 1.98 -7.77 -8.28
N ARG A 37 3.02 -7.42 -9.04
CA ARG A 37 3.29 -8.08 -10.31
C ARG A 37 3.59 -9.57 -10.09
N GLU A 38 3.11 -10.42 -10.99
CA GLU A 38 3.30 -11.88 -10.91
C GLU A 38 4.79 -12.27 -10.78
N ASP A 39 5.68 -11.59 -11.51
CA ASP A 39 7.12 -11.85 -11.44
C ASP A 39 7.71 -11.57 -10.05
N PHE A 40 7.14 -10.59 -9.34
CA PHE A 40 7.54 -10.23 -8.00
C PHE A 40 7.00 -11.22 -6.96
N ILE A 41 5.76 -11.67 -7.14
CA ILE A 41 5.14 -12.71 -6.30
C ILE A 41 6.00 -13.98 -6.31
N VAL A 42 6.37 -14.49 -7.50
CA VAL A 42 7.20 -15.70 -7.63
C VAL A 42 8.56 -15.55 -6.93
N LYS A 43 9.20 -14.39 -7.05
CA LYS A 43 10.47 -14.09 -6.36
C LYS A 43 10.29 -14.05 -4.85
N LEU A 44 9.19 -13.44 -4.38
CA LEU A 44 8.89 -13.34 -2.95
C LEU A 44 8.61 -14.72 -2.33
N GLU A 45 7.81 -15.56 -2.99
CA GLU A 45 7.56 -16.94 -2.57
C GLU A 45 8.85 -17.75 -2.47
N SER A 46 9.73 -17.62 -3.48
CA SER A 46 11.04 -18.27 -3.48
C SER A 46 11.92 -17.79 -2.32
N SER A 47 11.89 -16.49 -2.03
CA SER A 47 12.63 -15.88 -0.90
C SER A 47 12.12 -16.38 0.45
N ILE A 48 10.79 -16.45 0.64
CA ILE A 48 10.15 -16.95 1.86
C ILE A 48 10.49 -18.43 2.11
N ALA A 49 10.46 -19.26 1.06
CA ALA A 49 10.78 -20.68 1.16
C ALA A 49 12.28 -20.95 1.45
N SER A 50 13.16 -20.01 1.10
CA SER A 50 14.60 -20.13 1.36
C SER A 50 14.92 -20.01 2.85
N LYS A 51 15.97 -20.72 3.29
CA LYS A 51 16.59 -20.57 4.62
C LYS A 51 17.81 -19.65 4.60
N GLU A 52 18.26 -19.22 3.43
CA GLU A 52 19.40 -18.33 3.29
C GLU A 52 19.05 -16.94 3.85
N ARG A 53 19.92 -16.40 4.71
CA ARG A 53 19.73 -15.09 5.32
C ARG A 53 21.04 -14.33 5.25
N ILE A 54 20.94 -13.01 5.10
CA ILE A 54 22.08 -12.10 5.10
C ILE A 54 22.03 -11.30 6.40
N PRO A 55 23.14 -11.21 7.16
CA PRO A 55 23.22 -10.35 8.34
C PRO A 55 22.90 -8.89 8.00
N PHE A 56 22.23 -8.19 8.93
CA PHE A 56 21.83 -6.78 8.73
C PHE A 56 23.03 -5.87 8.42
N GLU A 57 24.18 -6.10 9.06
CA GLU A 57 25.42 -5.34 8.82
C GLU A 57 25.91 -5.48 7.38
N ASP A 58 25.83 -6.68 6.82
CA ASP A 58 26.22 -6.92 5.43
C ASP A 58 25.25 -6.24 4.44
N VAL A 59 23.96 -6.16 4.78
CA VAL A 59 22.96 -5.43 3.98
C VAL A 59 23.27 -3.93 3.97
N LYS A 60 23.53 -3.32 5.13
CA LYS A 60 23.89 -1.89 5.20
C LYS A 60 25.12 -1.56 4.35
N LYS A 61 26.15 -2.40 4.43
CA LYS A 61 27.37 -2.24 3.64
C LYS A 61 27.10 -2.32 2.14
N ARG A 62 26.25 -3.26 1.69
CA ARG A 62 25.87 -3.39 0.26
C ARG A 62 25.09 -2.18 -0.26
N LEU A 63 24.26 -1.59 0.59
CA LEU A 63 23.43 -0.43 0.23
C LEU A 63 24.14 0.92 0.43
N GLY A 64 25.40 0.92 0.90
CA GLY A 64 26.14 2.16 1.18
C GLY A 64 25.57 2.97 2.34
N LEU A 65 24.90 2.30 3.28
CA LEU A 65 24.26 2.90 4.46
C LEU A 65 25.15 2.82 5.71
N SER A 66 26.46 2.63 5.51
CA SER A 66 27.49 2.40 6.53
C SER A 66 28.52 3.51 6.56
#